data_AF-A0A6I3MBQ5-F1
#
_entry.id   AF-A0A6I3MBQ5-F1
#
_cell.length_a   1.000
_cell.length_b   1.000
_cell.length_c   1.000
_cell.angle_alpha   90.00
_cell.angle_beta   90.00
_cell.angle_gamma   90.00
#
_symmetry.space_group_name_H-M   'P 1'
#
loop_
_entity.id
_entity.type
_entity.pdbx_description
1 polymer ?
#
loop_
_entity_poly.entity_id
_entity_poly.type
_entity_poly.pdbx_seq_one_letter_code
_entity_poly.pdbx_strand_id
1 'polypeptide(L)'
;MIFFLGACSSEENYIYYSYNKTTITRVDKGNSIFFYYGKYKKEEPLPQSCVKETFSDFDGGMDAFLIFKSNGNVEIVPTGGLFKTINEKDNLILKEFKSNIEFINWEKGINGDYLNVCKLSNVLKLEIRINRENDSKVKVVYP
;
A
#
# COMPACT_ATOMS: atom_id res chain seq x y z
N MET A 1 -35.41 26.40 5.12
CA MET A 1 -34.02 26.31 5.63
C MET A 1 -33.47 24.98 5.16
N ILE A 2 -32.70 24.97 4.07
CA ILE A 2 -32.13 23.75 3.48
C ILE A 2 -30.70 23.65 4.01
N PHE A 3 -30.46 22.70 4.92
CA PHE A 3 -29.11 22.31 5.31
C PHE A 3 -28.52 21.51 4.15
N PHE A 4 -27.75 22.19 3.29
CA PHE A 4 -26.78 21.52 2.43
C PHE A 4 -25.69 20.96 3.35
N LEU A 5 -25.75 19.67 3.65
CA LEU A 5 -24.60 18.90 4.10
C LEU A 5 -23.65 18.84 2.90
N GLY A 6 -22.72 19.79 2.82
CA GLY A 6 -21.60 19.71 1.90
C GLY A 6 -20.84 18.44 2.23
N ALA A 7 -20.97 17.42 1.39
CA ALA A 7 -20.05 16.30 1.42
C ALA A 7 -18.66 16.86 1.16
N CYS A 8 -17.80 16.83 2.18
CA CYS A 8 -16.37 17.09 2.03
C CYS A 8 -15.89 16.29 0.82
N SER A 9 -15.33 16.98 -0.19
CA SER A 9 -14.55 16.29 -1.21
C SER A 9 -13.41 15.61 -0.45
N SER A 10 -13.41 14.29 -0.38
CA SER A 10 -12.27 13.54 0.12
C SER A 10 -11.09 13.89 -0.78
N GLU A 11 -10.21 14.76 -0.30
CA GLU A 11 -8.99 15.08 -1.04
C GLU A 11 -8.21 13.78 -1.23
N GLU A 12 -7.83 13.50 -2.49
CA GLU A 12 -6.99 12.36 -2.80
C GLU A 12 -5.66 12.50 -2.06
N ASN A 13 -5.35 11.53 -1.20
CA ASN A 13 -4.09 11.50 -0.46
C ASN A 13 -3.08 10.67 -1.25
N TYR A 14 -1.97 11.30 -1.64
CA TYR A 14 -0.87 10.65 -2.34
C TYR A 14 0.24 10.32 -1.33
N ILE A 15 0.55 9.04 -1.19
CA ILE A 15 1.65 8.56 -0.35
C ILE A 15 2.69 7.90 -1.24
N TYR A 16 3.97 8.22 -1.01
CA TYR A 16 5.06 7.68 -1.82
C TYR A 16 5.94 6.76 -0.98
N TYR A 17 6.11 5.52 -1.42
CA TYR A 17 7.00 4.55 -0.81
C TYR A 17 8.20 4.34 -1.73
N SER A 18 9.42 4.63 -1.28
CA SER A 18 10.61 4.56 -2.12
C SER A 18 11.73 3.77 -1.46
N TYR A 19 12.32 2.84 -2.20
CA TYR A 19 13.51 2.11 -1.81
C TYR A 19 14.43 1.96 -3.02
N ASN A 20 15.71 2.32 -2.87
CA ASN A 20 16.65 2.47 -3.98
C ASN A 20 16.09 3.36 -5.12
N LYS A 21 15.95 2.82 -6.33
CA LYS A 21 15.46 3.52 -7.53
C LYS A 21 13.98 3.23 -7.82
N THR A 22 13.30 2.49 -6.94
CA THR A 22 11.92 2.07 -7.13
C THR A 22 11.01 2.86 -6.21
N THR A 23 9.89 3.34 -6.76
CA THR A 23 8.85 4.06 -6.02
C THR A 23 7.50 3.46 -6.32
N ILE A 24 6.67 3.34 -5.29
CA ILE A 24 5.24 3.05 -5.41
C ILE A 24 4.46 4.28 -4.95
N THR A 25 3.47 4.68 -5.74
CA THR A 25 2.50 5.70 -5.35
C THR A 25 1.23 5.00 -4.86
N ARG A 26 0.81 5.32 -3.64
CA ARG A 26 -0.48 4.98 -3.08
C ARG A 26 -1.41 6.19 -3.21
N VAL A 27 -2.63 5.95 -3.65
CA VAL A 27 -3.68 6.97 -3.75
C VAL A 27 -4.93 6.48 -3.02
N ASP A 28 -5.30 7.20 -1.96
CA ASP A 28 -6.48 6.87 -1.16
C ASP A 28 -7.69 7.66 -1.68
N LYS A 29 -8.76 6.95 -2.05
CA LYS A 29 -10.02 7.52 -2.57
C LYS A 29 -11.23 6.87 -1.91
N GLY A 30 -11.68 7.45 -0.80
CA GLY A 30 -12.76 6.86 0.00
C GLY A 30 -12.36 5.47 0.48
N ASN A 31 -13.18 4.46 0.19
CA ASN A 31 -12.96 3.07 0.64
C ASN A 31 -12.17 2.24 -0.38
N SER A 32 -11.42 2.92 -1.26
CA SER A 32 -10.57 2.30 -2.25
C SER A 32 -9.17 2.89 -2.14
N ILE A 33 -8.17 2.02 -2.17
CA ILE A 33 -6.77 2.38 -2.18
C ILE A 33 -6.15 1.83 -3.46
N PHE A 34 -5.39 2.65 -4.15
CA PHE A 34 -4.75 2.26 -5.41
C PHE A 34 -3.24 2.35 -5.26
N PHE A 35 -2.54 1.32 -5.72
CA PHE A 35 -1.08 1.25 -5.73
C PHE A 35 -0.58 1.20 -7.16
N TYR A 36 0.30 2.15 -7.49
CA TYR A 36 0.86 2.33 -8.82
C TYR A 36 2.38 2.21 -8.80
N TYR A 37 2.94 1.52 -9.79
CA TYR A 37 4.39 1.46 -9.97
C TYR A 37 4.91 2.76 -10.58
N GLY A 38 5.73 3.50 -9.83
CA GLY A 38 6.24 4.81 -10.20
C GLY A 38 5.81 5.91 -9.23
N LYS A 39 6.29 7.13 -9.50
CA LYS A 39 5.93 8.34 -8.78
C LYS A 39 4.96 9.15 -9.63
N TYR A 40 3.75 9.38 -9.13
CA TYR A 40 2.71 10.15 -9.83
C TYR A 40 2.20 11.29 -8.99
N LYS A 41 1.91 12.43 -9.62
CA LYS A 41 1.28 13.58 -8.95
C LYS A 41 -0.22 13.63 -9.22
N LYS A 42 -0.94 14.41 -8.42
CA LYS A 42 -2.39 14.60 -8.54
C LYS A 42 -2.82 15.15 -9.90
N GLU A 43 -1.97 15.95 -10.54
CA GLU A 43 -2.24 16.57 -11.85
C GLU A 43 -1.95 15.64 -13.03
N GLU A 44 -1.30 14.50 -12.79
CA GLU A 44 -0.89 13.56 -13.83
C GLU A 44 -1.95 12.48 -14.05
N PRO A 45 -2.16 12.00 -15.29
CA PRO A 45 -3.03 10.87 -15.53
C PRO A 45 -2.45 9.62 -14.87
N LEU A 46 -3.26 8.95 -14.04
CA LEU A 46 -2.88 7.68 -13.41
C LEU A 46 -2.85 6.56 -14.46
N PRO A 47 -1.92 5.61 -14.36
CA PRO A 47 -1.82 4.52 -15.31
C PRO A 47 -3.00 3.54 -15.16
N GLN A 48 -3.30 2.81 -16.24
CA GLN A 48 -4.35 1.79 -16.24
C GLN A 48 -3.98 0.54 -15.45
N SER A 49 -2.68 0.31 -15.24
CA SER A 49 -2.14 -0.81 -14.47
C SER A 49 -1.94 -0.39 -13.01
N CYS A 50 -2.51 -1.16 -12.08
CA CYS A 50 -2.38 -0.93 -10.65
C CYS A 50 -2.80 -2.15 -9.83
N VAL A 51 -2.46 -2.15 -8.55
CA VAL A 51 -3.14 -3.00 -7.56
C VAL A 51 -4.16 -2.13 -6.85
N LYS A 52 -5.42 -2.54 -6.88
CA LYS A 52 -6.51 -1.90 -6.16
C LYS A 52 -6.83 -2.70 -4.90
N GLU A 53 -7.05 -2.00 -3.81
CA GLU A 53 -7.60 -2.52 -2.58
C GLU A 53 -8.96 -1.87 -2.28
N THR A 54 -9.87 -2.67 -1.75
CA THR A 54 -11.17 -2.20 -1.24
C THR A 54 -11.49 -2.85 0.10
N PHE A 55 -11.91 -2.06 1.07
CA PHE A 55 -12.34 -2.51 2.40
C PHE A 55 -13.73 -1.98 2.74
N SER A 56 -14.42 -2.65 3.67
CA SER A 56 -15.66 -2.16 4.26
C SER A 56 -15.37 -1.36 5.53
N ASP A 57 -16.00 -0.20 5.70
CA ASP A 57 -15.79 0.67 6.87
C ASP A 57 -16.22 0.04 8.20
N PHE A 58 -17.03 -1.04 8.15
CA PHE A 58 -17.67 -1.62 9.32
C PHE A 58 -16.83 -2.70 10.02
N ASP A 59 -16.03 -3.48 9.26
CA ASP A 59 -15.31 -4.66 9.77
C ASP A 59 -13.92 -4.88 9.13
N GLY A 60 -13.49 -4.04 8.18
CA GLY A 60 -12.26 -4.27 7.41
C GLY A 60 -11.28 -3.09 7.47
N GLY A 61 -10.04 -3.36 7.87
CA GLY A 61 -8.91 -2.49 7.58
C GLY A 61 -8.22 -2.90 6.28
N MET A 62 -7.51 -1.97 5.66
CA MET A 62 -6.47 -2.34 4.70
C MET A 62 -5.18 -2.57 5.47
N ASP A 63 -4.62 -3.76 5.37
CA ASP A 63 -3.29 -4.06 5.88
C ASP A 63 -2.53 -4.93 4.88
N ALA A 64 -1.28 -4.58 4.62
CA ALA A 64 -0.43 -5.35 3.72
C ALA A 64 1.05 -5.11 4.04
N PHE A 65 1.93 -5.76 3.29
CA PHE A 65 3.35 -5.43 3.23
C PHE A 65 3.74 -5.09 1.79
N LEU A 66 4.58 -4.08 1.64
CA LEU A 66 5.23 -3.70 0.40
C LEU A 66 6.69 -4.13 0.46
N ILE A 67 7.14 -4.95 -0.50
CA ILE A 67 8.48 -5.55 -0.49
C ILE A 67 9.23 -5.16 -1.76
N PHE A 68 10.28 -4.36 -1.63
CA PHE A 68 11.08 -3.88 -2.75
C PHE A 68 12.21 -4.85 -3.08
N LYS A 69 12.15 -5.51 -4.23
CA LYS A 69 13.16 -6.46 -4.70
C LYS A 69 14.33 -5.73 -5.37
N SER A 70 15.50 -6.36 -5.33
CA SER A 70 16.73 -5.83 -5.95
C SER A 70 16.64 -5.70 -7.48
N ASN A 71 15.80 -6.50 -8.13
CA ASN A 71 15.55 -6.44 -9.58
C ASN A 71 14.55 -5.34 -9.99
N GLY A 72 14.08 -4.53 -9.04
CA GLY A 72 13.11 -3.46 -9.28
C GLY A 72 11.65 -3.88 -9.10
N ASN A 73 11.34 -5.17 -8.93
CA ASN A 73 9.98 -5.61 -8.65
C ASN A 73 9.54 -5.19 -7.25
N VAL A 74 8.24 -4.96 -7.08
CA VAL A 74 7.62 -4.74 -5.78
C VAL A 74 6.50 -5.74 -5.59
N GLU A 75 6.55 -6.47 -4.47
CA GLU A 75 5.48 -7.37 -4.07
C GLU A 75 4.57 -6.66 -3.06
N ILE A 76 3.26 -6.76 -3.24
CA ILE A 76 2.26 -6.47 -2.21
C ILE A 76 1.81 -7.81 -1.63
N VAL A 77 1.97 -7.99 -0.32
CA VAL A 77 1.46 -9.14 0.44
C VAL A 77 0.27 -8.68 1.29
N PRO A 78 -0.98 -9.00 0.90
CA PRO A 78 -2.16 -8.67 1.69
C PRO A 78 -2.18 -9.39 3.05
N THR A 79 -2.62 -8.69 4.08
CA THR A 79 -2.95 -9.27 5.39
C THR A 79 -4.36 -8.89 5.88
N GLY A 80 -4.99 -7.90 5.26
CA GLY A 80 -6.37 -7.47 5.51
C GLY A 80 -6.87 -6.58 4.38
N GLY A 81 -8.15 -6.69 4.03
CA GLY A 81 -8.75 -6.03 2.86
C GLY A 81 -8.81 -6.91 1.62
N LEU A 82 -9.45 -6.42 0.55
CA LEU A 82 -9.59 -7.15 -0.71
C LEU A 82 -8.73 -6.51 -1.79
N PHE A 83 -7.62 -7.18 -2.13
CA PHE A 83 -6.69 -6.73 -3.16
C PHE A 83 -6.99 -7.40 -4.50
N LYS A 84 -6.82 -6.63 -5.58
CA LYS A 84 -6.96 -7.12 -6.95
C LYS A 84 -6.01 -6.37 -7.87
N THR A 85 -5.32 -7.11 -8.72
CA THR A 85 -4.56 -6.52 -9.84
C THR A 85 -5.52 -6.06 -10.94
N ILE A 86 -5.37 -4.82 -11.37
CA ILE A 86 -6.04 -4.24 -12.54
C ILE A 86 -4.96 -4.07 -13.60
N ASN A 87 -5.03 -4.86 -14.68
CA ASN A 87 -4.06 -4.93 -15.78
C ASN A 87 -2.62 -5.28 -15.32
N GLU A 88 -2.13 -6.47 -15.65
CA GLU A 88 -0.77 -6.91 -15.30
C GLU A 88 0.28 -6.40 -16.30
N LYS A 89 0.66 -5.11 -16.21
CA LYS A 89 1.67 -4.54 -17.11
C LYS A 89 2.96 -4.10 -16.44
N ASP A 90 3.00 -4.06 -15.11
CA ASP A 90 4.07 -3.39 -14.39
C ASP A 90 4.80 -4.33 -13.43
N ASN A 91 5.89 -3.82 -12.85
CA ASN A 91 6.71 -4.53 -11.86
C ASN A 91 6.07 -4.57 -10.46
N LEU A 92 4.76 -4.36 -10.35
CA LEU A 92 3.99 -4.43 -9.10
C LEU A 92 3.18 -5.72 -9.07
N ILE A 93 3.49 -6.60 -8.13
CA ILE A 93 2.99 -7.98 -8.08
C ILE A 93 2.17 -8.17 -6.81
N LEU A 94 0.94 -8.63 -6.95
CA LEU A 94 0.16 -9.11 -5.82
C LEU A 94 0.62 -10.54 -5.47
N LYS A 95 1.18 -10.71 -4.27
CA LYS A 95 1.71 -11.99 -3.80
C LYS A 95 0.79 -12.60 -2.75
N GLU A 96 0.24 -13.75 -3.09
CA GLU A 96 -0.58 -14.57 -2.21
C GLU A 96 0.20 -15.81 -1.77
N PHE A 97 0.10 -16.16 -0.49
CA PHE A 97 0.67 -17.39 0.06
C PHE A 97 -0.33 -18.54 -0.10
N LYS A 98 0.15 -19.75 -0.37
CA LYS A 98 -0.73 -20.91 -0.56
C LYS A 98 -1.31 -21.43 0.76
N SER A 99 -0.68 -21.09 1.89
CA SER A 99 -1.15 -21.45 3.21
C SER A 99 -0.74 -20.41 4.26
N ASN A 100 -1.48 -20.39 5.38
CA ASN A 100 -1.15 -19.56 6.53
C ASN A 100 0.23 -19.89 7.11
N ILE A 101 0.68 -21.15 7.02
CA ILE A 101 2.00 -21.57 7.51
C ILE A 101 3.11 -20.93 6.67
N GLU A 102 2.95 -20.87 5.35
CA GLU A 102 3.91 -20.18 4.47
C GLU A 102 4.01 -18.69 4.80
N PHE A 103 2.85 -18.04 5.01
CA PHE A 103 2.81 -16.64 5.44
C PHE A 103 3.53 -16.43 6.77
N ILE A 104 3.23 -17.22 7.81
CA ILE A 104 3.85 -17.11 9.14
C ILE A 104 5.36 -17.29 9.05
N ASN A 105 5.84 -18.27 8.27
CA ASN A 105 7.26 -18.51 8.11
C ASN A 105 7.95 -17.36 7.37
N TRP A 106 7.29 -16.79 6.36
CA TRP A 106 7.77 -15.60 5.67
C TRP A 106 7.82 -14.38 6.59
N GLU A 107 6.75 -14.12 7.35
CA GLU A 107 6.66 -12.98 8.27
C GLU A 107 7.71 -13.06 9.38
N LYS A 108 7.94 -14.25 9.95
CA LYS A 108 9.04 -14.50 10.89
C LYS A 108 10.41 -14.20 10.29
N GLY A 109 10.59 -14.44 8.99
CA GLY A 109 11.84 -14.19 8.28
C GLY A 109 12.18 -12.71 8.08
N ILE A 110 11.19 -11.81 8.24
CA ILE A 110 11.38 -10.36 8.11
C ILE A 110 11.17 -9.60 9.43
N ASN A 111 10.71 -10.29 10.49
CA ASN A 111 10.35 -9.65 11.75
C ASN A 111 11.56 -8.95 12.40
N GLY A 112 11.40 -7.67 12.73
CA GLY A 112 12.47 -6.85 13.31
C GLY A 112 13.56 -6.38 12.33
N ASP A 113 13.46 -6.70 11.03
CA ASP A 113 14.39 -6.23 10.00
C ASP A 113 13.64 -5.89 8.70
N TYR A 114 13.00 -4.71 8.68
CA TYR A 114 12.27 -4.23 7.50
C TYR A 114 13.18 -3.51 6.50
N LEU A 115 14.38 -4.02 6.23
CA LEU A 115 15.36 -3.38 5.34
C LEU A 115 14.73 -2.86 4.04
N ASN A 116 14.04 -3.72 3.29
CA ASN A 116 13.36 -3.40 2.04
C ASN A 116 11.84 -3.62 2.11
N VAL A 117 11.29 -3.63 3.32
CA VAL A 117 9.88 -3.92 3.61
C VAL A 117 9.23 -2.68 4.21
N CYS A 118 7.98 -2.42 3.85
CA CYS A 118 7.15 -1.42 4.49
C CYS A 118 5.80 -2.06 4.82
N LYS A 119 5.37 -2.04 6.09
CA LYS A 119 3.99 -2.30 6.46
C LYS A 119 3.11 -1.22 5.84
N LEU A 120 1.95 -1.62 5.34
CA LEU A 120 0.89 -0.75 4.84
C LEU A 120 -0.31 -0.88 5.77
N SER A 121 -0.95 0.26 6.07
CA SER A 121 -2.24 0.29 6.78
C SER A 121 -3.09 1.47 6.33
N ASN A 122 -4.42 1.33 6.35
CA ASN A 122 -5.31 2.50 6.23
C ASN A 122 -5.19 3.42 7.46
N VAL A 123 -4.73 2.91 8.60
CA VAL A 123 -4.41 3.72 9.79
C VAL A 123 -2.96 4.21 9.72
N LEU A 124 -2.73 5.38 9.11
CA LEU A 124 -1.36 5.90 8.87
C LEU A 124 -0.50 6.02 10.14
N LYS A 125 -1.09 6.35 11.30
CA LYS A 125 -0.36 6.38 12.58
C LYS A 125 0.17 5.00 12.98
N LEU A 126 -0.60 3.95 12.71
CA LEU A 126 -0.19 2.56 12.94
C LEU A 126 0.92 2.16 11.96
N GLU A 127 0.75 2.51 10.69
CA GLU A 127 1.73 2.27 9.63
C GLU A 127 3.11 2.88 10.00
N ILE A 128 3.13 4.17 10.35
CA ILE A 128 4.34 4.90 10.76
C ILE A 128 5.00 4.23 11.95
N ARG A 129 4.20 3.87 12.97
CA ARG A 129 4.72 3.25 14.20
C ARG A 129 5.38 1.91 13.90
N ILE A 130 4.69 0.99 13.22
CA ILE A 130 5.19 -0.36 12.92
C ILE A 130 6.47 -0.28 12.07
N ASN A 131 6.48 0.56 11.04
CA ASN A 131 7.65 0.69 10.18
C ASN A 131 8.87 1.24 10.92
N ARG A 132 8.66 2.18 11.85
CA ARG A 132 9.73 2.70 12.71
C ARG A 132 10.21 1.63 13.70
N GLU A 133 9.31 0.90 14.34
CA GLU A 133 9.64 -0.15 15.31
C GLU A 133 10.39 -1.34 14.69
N ASN A 134 10.22 -1.58 13.38
CA ASN A 134 10.92 -2.61 12.63
C ASN A 134 12.09 -2.07 11.79
N ASP A 135 12.54 -0.84 12.06
CA ASP A 135 13.71 -0.23 11.42
C ASP A 135 13.67 -0.16 9.89
N SER A 136 12.47 -0.03 9.31
CA SER A 136 12.29 0.02 7.86
C SER A 136 13.17 1.06 7.19
N LYS A 137 13.86 0.69 6.11
CA LYS A 137 14.65 1.64 5.29
C LYS A 137 13.89 2.13 4.06
N VAL A 138 12.63 1.74 3.91
CA VAL A 138 11.74 2.31 2.90
C VAL A 138 11.43 3.75 3.29
N LYS A 139 11.74 4.69 2.40
CA LYS A 139 11.41 6.11 2.60
C LYS A 139 9.95 6.33 2.26
N VAL A 140 9.18 6.84 3.22
CA VAL A 140 7.76 7.14 3.04
C VAL A 140 7.54 8.65 3.12
N VAL A 141 6.81 9.20 2.15
CA VAL A 141 6.32 10.58 2.16
C VAL A 141 4.81 10.54 2.28
N TYR A 142 4.32 10.94 3.46
CA TYR A 142 2.89 11.06 3.78
C TYR A 142 2.35 12.43 3.31
N PRO A 143 1.02 12.56 3.07
CA PRO A 143 0.38 13.84 2.75
C PRO A 143 0.53 14.88 3.87
#